data_AF-A0A1C7DDW7-F1
#
_entry.id   AF-A0A1C7DDW7-F1
#
_cell.length_a   1.000
_cell.length_b   1.000
_cell.length_c   1.000
_cell.angle_alpha   90.00
_cell.angle_beta   90.00
_cell.angle_gamma   90.00
#
_symmetry.space_group_name_H-M   'P 1'
#
loop_
_entity.id
_entity.type
_entity.pdbx_description
1 polymer ?
#
loop_
_entity_poly.entity_id
_entity_poly.type
_entity_poly.pdbx_seq_one_letter_code
_entity_poly.pdbx_strand_id
1 'polypeptide(L)'
;MPENQLVPLESITYFFTRSKDVHEENGTLFVTLFARLTREFTKSGGQKKVESVWVDIEEKKMEHATKQMMVLPNYIHRYNISKEVFWGLFKVSADCRKELYYVTPFSILK
;
A
#
# COMPACT_ATOMS: atom_id res chain seq x y z
N MET A 1 25.26 -5.59 -30.33
CA MET A 1 24.41 -5.86 -29.15
C MET A 1 24.39 -4.59 -28.33
N PRO A 2 23.24 -3.96 -28.03
CA PRO A 2 23.29 -2.78 -27.17
C PRO A 2 23.48 -3.23 -25.73
N GLU A 3 24.51 -2.69 -25.11
CA GLU A 3 24.86 -2.86 -23.70
C GLU A 3 23.66 -2.47 -22.84
N ASN A 4 23.29 -3.33 -21.90
CA ASN A 4 22.38 -3.01 -20.81
C ASN A 4 23.06 -1.94 -19.94
N GLN A 5 22.96 -0.66 -20.34
CA GLN A 5 23.37 0.45 -19.50
C GLN A 5 22.47 0.46 -18.27
N LEU A 6 22.99 -0.13 -17.19
CA LEU A 6 22.43 -0.01 -15.86
C LEU A 6 22.58 1.46 -15.45
N VAL A 7 21.59 2.27 -15.83
CA VAL A 7 21.48 3.66 -15.37
C VAL A 7 21.57 3.63 -13.84
N PRO A 8 22.50 4.40 -13.23
CA PRO A 8 22.69 4.40 -11.79
C PRO A 8 21.39 4.69 -11.07
N LEU A 9 21.12 3.90 -10.02
CA LEU A 9 20.01 4.16 -9.13
C LEU A 9 20.37 5.32 -8.21
N GLU A 10 19.64 6.43 -8.29
CA GLU A 10 19.90 7.63 -7.48
C GLU A 10 19.26 7.54 -6.10
N SER A 11 18.04 7.01 -6.01
CA SER A 11 17.35 6.86 -4.73
C SER A 11 16.23 5.84 -4.78
N ILE A 12 15.86 5.33 -3.59
CA ILE A 12 14.67 4.51 -3.36
C ILE A 12 13.78 5.23 -2.37
N THR A 13 12.51 5.43 -2.72
CA THR A 13 11.49 5.91 -1.80
C THR A 13 10.52 4.77 -1.47
N TYR A 14 10.14 4.64 -0.20
CA TYR A 14 9.29 3.57 0.28
C TYR A 14 7.91 4.11 0.65
N PHE A 15 6.87 3.38 0.23
CA PHE A 15 5.50 3.79 0.45
C PHE A 15 4.67 2.65 1.03
N PHE A 16 3.83 3.02 2.00
CA PHE A 16 2.69 2.23 2.42
C PHE A 16 1.41 2.89 1.96
N THR A 17 0.56 2.15 1.28
CA THR A 17 -0.76 2.61 0.86
C THR A 17 -1.81 1.75 1.53
N ARG A 18 -2.86 2.38 2.06
CA ARG A 18 -4.06 1.69 2.51
C ARG A 18 -5.29 2.43 2.02
N SER A 19 -6.38 1.72 1.81
CA SER A 19 -7.65 2.33 1.46
C SER A 19 -8.83 1.53 1.95
N LYS A 20 -9.94 2.24 2.13
CA LYS A 20 -11.27 1.64 2.15
C LYS A 20 -12.04 2.23 0.98
N ASP A 21 -12.76 1.35 0.29
CA ASP A 21 -13.80 1.72 -0.65
C ASP A 21 -15.15 1.11 -0.23
N VAL A 22 -16.24 1.77 -0.59
CA VAL A 22 -17.61 1.28 -0.46
C VAL A 22 -18.29 1.49 -1.80
N HIS A 23 -18.70 0.41 -2.43
CA HIS A 23 -19.30 0.44 -3.76
C HIS A 23 -20.49 -0.51 -3.84
N GLU A 24 -21.28 -0.35 -4.90
CA GLU A 24 -22.47 -1.17 -5.17
C GLU A 24 -22.23 -2.03 -6.42
N GLU A 25 -22.51 -3.33 -6.31
CA GLU A 25 -22.57 -4.24 -7.45
C GLU A 25 -23.91 -4.98 -7.43
N ASN A 26 -24.69 -4.85 -8.51
CA ASN A 26 -26.01 -5.49 -8.65
C ASN A 26 -26.95 -5.26 -7.45
N GLY A 27 -27.02 -4.03 -6.94
CA GLY A 27 -27.87 -3.69 -5.78
C GLY A 27 -27.31 -4.16 -4.42
N THR A 28 -26.12 -4.75 -4.38
CA THR A 28 -25.47 -5.20 -3.15
C THR A 28 -24.29 -4.28 -2.83
N LEU A 29 -24.24 -3.75 -1.61
CA LEU A 29 -23.14 -2.92 -1.13
C LEU A 29 -21.99 -3.78 -0.60
N PHE A 30 -20.77 -3.42 -0.99
CA PHE A 30 -19.52 -4.05 -0.57
C PHE A 30 -18.60 -3.02 0.10
N VAL A 31 -17.75 -3.52 0.99
CA VAL A 31 -16.66 -2.78 1.62
C VAL A 31 -15.37 -3.47 1.26
N THR A 32 -14.46 -2.73 0.63
CA THR A 32 -13.18 -3.26 0.16
C THR A 32 -12.05 -2.54 0.87
N LEU A 33 -11.26 -3.31 1.62
CA LEU A 33 -10.03 -2.86 2.22
C LEU A 33 -8.87 -3.30 1.35
N PHE A 34 -7.91 -2.38 1.17
CA PHE A 34 -6.71 -2.63 0.38
C PHE A 34 -5.50 -2.08 1.11
N ALA A 35 -4.40 -2.82 1.05
CA ALA A 35 -3.11 -2.39 1.58
C ALA A 35 -1.99 -2.80 0.63
N ARG A 36 -0.98 -1.95 0.48
CA ARG A 36 0.16 -2.19 -0.41
C ARG A 36 1.44 -1.59 0.12
N LEU A 37 2.54 -2.34 -0.03
CA LEU A 37 3.90 -1.85 0.14
C LEU A 37 4.55 -1.68 -1.24
N THR A 38 5.01 -0.47 -1.52
CA THR A 38 5.58 -0.10 -2.82
C THR A 38 6.95 0.56 -2.63
N ARG A 39 7.91 0.26 -3.51
CA ARG A 39 9.18 0.97 -3.60
C ARG A 39 9.29 1.67 -4.95
N GLU A 40 9.69 2.94 -4.93
CA GLU A 40 9.93 3.74 -6.13
C GLU A 40 11.42 4.00 -6.28
N PHE A 41 11.97 3.54 -7.39
CA PHE A 41 13.35 3.74 -7.80
C PHE A 41 13.42 4.98 -8.69
N THR A 42 14.26 5.95 -8.33
CA THR A 42 14.59 7.08 -9.20
C THR A 42 15.94 6.81 -9.84
N LYS A 43 15.99 6.83 -11.17
CA LYS A 43 17.21 6.68 -11.97
C LYS A 43 17.70 8.06 -12.44
N SER A 44 18.99 8.14 -12.74
CA SER A 44 19.56 9.32 -13.38
C SER A 44 18.82 9.68 -14.67
N GLY A 45 18.42 10.94 -14.78
CA GLY A 45 17.51 11.43 -15.83
C GLY A 45 16.03 11.46 -15.44
N GLY A 46 15.69 11.25 -14.16
CA GLY A 46 14.34 11.44 -13.62
C GLY A 46 13.36 10.31 -13.93
N GLN A 47 13.81 9.22 -14.57
CA GLN A 47 12.98 8.04 -14.79
C GLN A 47 12.64 7.37 -13.46
N LYS A 48 11.35 7.09 -13.26
CA LYS A 48 10.84 6.39 -12.08
C LYS A 48 10.40 4.98 -12.44
N LYS A 49 10.83 3.99 -11.66
CA LYS A 49 10.29 2.63 -11.69
C LYS A 49 9.60 2.34 -10.37
N VAL A 50 8.34 1.95 -10.42
CA VAL A 50 7.56 1.56 -9.23
C VAL A 50 7.50 0.04 -9.15
N GLU A 51 7.69 -0.51 -7.96
CA GLU A 51 7.56 -1.94 -7.71
C GLU A 51 6.69 -2.19 -6.48
N SER A 52 5.63 -2.97 -6.66
CA SER A 52 4.78 -3.46 -5.57
C SER A 52 5.43 -4.69 -4.95
N VAL A 53 5.85 -4.56 -3.69
CA VAL A 53 6.54 -5.64 -2.96
C VAL A 53 5.55 -6.54 -2.26
N TRP A 54 4.43 -5.99 -1.79
CA TRP A 54 3.36 -6.73 -1.14
C TRP A 54 2.03 -6.04 -1.36
N VAL A 55 0.97 -6.81 -1.47
CA VAL A 55 -0.42 -6.34 -1.64
C VAL A 55 -1.36 -7.33 -0.96
N ASP A 56 -2.42 -6.81 -0.33
CA ASP A 56 -3.55 -7.60 0.17
C ASP A 56 -4.83 -6.80 -0.05
N ILE A 57 -5.91 -7.55 -0.30
CA ILE A 57 -7.25 -7.02 -0.51
C ILE A 57 -8.25 -7.90 0.25
N GLU A 58 -9.15 -7.28 0.99
CA GLU A 58 -10.25 -7.94 1.66
C GLU A 58 -11.55 -7.24 1.29
N GLU A 59 -12.46 -7.99 0.69
CA GLU A 59 -13.79 -7.50 0.32
C GLU A 59 -14.86 -8.27 1.06
N LYS A 60 -15.87 -7.55 1.53
CA LYS A 60 -17.04 -8.14 2.17
C LYS A 60 -18.29 -7.38 1.77
N LYS A 61 -19.40 -8.10 1.65
CA LYS A 61 -20.72 -7.48 1.69
C LYS A 61 -20.84 -6.62 2.95
N MET A 62 -21.45 -5.45 2.84
CA MET A 62 -21.58 -4.49 3.94
C MET A 62 -22.29 -5.10 5.15
N GLU A 63 -23.28 -5.98 4.94
CA GLU A 63 -23.98 -6.73 5.99
C GLU A 63 -23.07 -7.69 6.80
N HIS A 64 -21.94 -8.11 6.22
CA HIS A 64 -20.95 -9.00 6.83
C HIS A 64 -19.66 -8.25 7.21
N ALA A 65 -19.57 -6.95 6.95
CA ALA A 65 -18.42 -6.14 7.30
C ALA A 65 -18.32 -5.99 8.82
N THR A 66 -17.10 -6.04 9.35
CA THR A 66 -16.91 -5.82 10.79
C THR A 66 -17.13 -4.34 11.10
N LYS A 67 -17.46 -4.01 12.35
CA LYS A 67 -17.58 -2.61 12.80
C LYS A 67 -16.30 -1.81 12.51
N GLN A 68 -15.13 -2.44 12.62
CA GLN A 68 -13.84 -1.80 12.32
C GLN A 68 -13.70 -1.43 10.84
N MET A 69 -14.13 -2.29 9.90
CA MET A 69 -14.15 -1.96 8.47
C MET A 69 -15.06 -0.75 8.20
N MET A 70 -16.20 -0.67 8.88
CA MET A 70 -17.19 0.38 8.68
C MET A 70 -16.73 1.76 9.15
N VAL A 71 -15.99 1.84 10.28
CA VAL A 71 -15.51 3.12 10.82
C VAL A 71 -14.30 3.66 10.07
N LEU A 72 -13.61 2.83 9.28
CA LEU A 72 -12.54 3.33 8.43
C LEU A 72 -13.12 4.34 7.42
N PRO A 73 -12.42 5.46 7.19
CA PRO A 73 -12.87 6.47 6.24
C PRO A 73 -12.73 5.99 4.79
N ASN A 74 -13.66 6.41 3.93
CA ASN A 74 -13.75 5.96 2.55
C ASN A 74 -12.81 6.76 1.63
N TYR A 75 -11.52 6.43 1.65
CA TYR A 75 -10.51 7.06 0.80
C TYR A 75 -9.26 6.19 0.65
N ILE A 76 -8.33 6.66 -0.18
CA ILE A 76 -6.97 6.13 -0.29
C ILE A 76 -6.01 7.02 0.52
N HIS A 77 -5.15 6.40 1.31
CA HIS A 77 -4.04 7.04 2.00
C HIS A 77 -2.72 6.43 1.60
N ARG A 78 -1.75 7.30 1.29
CA ARG A 78 -0.40 6.91 0.90
C ARG A 78 0.60 7.63 1.80
N TYR A 79 1.37 6.84 2.54
CA TYR A 79 2.39 7.31 3.46
C TYR A 79 3.76 7.12 2.82
N ASN A 80 4.57 8.18 2.80
CA ASN A 80 6.00 8.07 2.60
C ASN A 80 6.64 7.64 3.92
N ILE A 81 7.35 6.51 3.91
CA ILE A 81 7.86 5.87 5.13
C ILE A 81 9.34 5.57 5.00
N SER A 82 10.01 5.38 6.15
CA SER A 82 11.41 4.96 6.15
C SER A 82 11.55 3.52 5.67
N LYS A 83 12.77 3.15 5.27
CA LYS A 83 13.11 1.78 4.89
C LYS A 83 12.85 0.81 6.05
N GLU A 84 13.14 1.22 7.28
CA GLU A 84 12.98 0.42 8.49
C GLU A 84 11.50 0.14 8.77
N VAL A 85 10.65 1.17 8.68
CA VAL A 85 9.19 1.01 8.82
C VAL A 85 8.65 0.11 7.71
N PHE A 86 9.12 0.29 6.46
CA PHE A 86 8.69 -0.53 5.34
C PHE A 86 8.95 -2.02 5.57
N TRP A 87 10.17 -2.39 5.96
CA TRP A 87 10.49 -3.79 6.23
C TRP A 87 9.85 -4.32 7.51
N GLY A 88 9.59 -3.46 8.50
CA GLY A 88 8.79 -3.79 9.67
C GLY A 88 7.37 -4.19 9.27
N LEU A 89 6.69 -3.37 8.46
CA LEU A 89 5.36 -3.67 7.93
C LEU A 89 5.35 -4.92 7.04
N PHE A 90 6.40 -5.12 6.23
CA PHE A 90 6.55 -6.33 5.42
C PHE A 90 6.68 -7.60 6.27
N LYS A 91 7.37 -7.53 7.42
CA LYS A 91 7.42 -8.67 8.35
C LYS A 91 6.05 -8.92 9.00
N VAL A 92 5.40 -7.86 9.48
CA VAL A 92 4.04 -7.95 10.06
C VAL A 92 3.04 -8.52 9.04
N SER A 93 3.22 -8.26 7.75
CA SER A 93 2.31 -8.77 6.72
C SER A 93 2.33 -10.30 6.57
N ALA A 94 3.41 -10.97 6.98
CA ALA A 94 3.49 -12.42 6.97
C ALA A 94 2.59 -13.06 8.05
N ASP A 95 2.51 -12.44 9.22
CA ASP A 95 1.84 -13.02 10.40
C ASP A 95 0.44 -12.41 10.66
N CYS A 96 0.27 -11.11 10.38
CA CYS A 96 -0.92 -10.34 10.76
C CYS A 96 -1.40 -9.41 9.64
N ARG A 97 -1.51 -9.91 8.40
CA ARG A 97 -1.89 -9.11 7.22
C ARG A 97 -3.08 -8.17 7.40
N LYS A 98 -4.13 -8.62 8.11
CA LYS A 98 -5.37 -7.84 8.29
C LYS A 98 -5.18 -6.60 9.15
N GLU A 99 -4.23 -6.63 10.08
CA GLU A 99 -3.94 -5.48 10.94
C GLU A 99 -3.43 -4.29 10.12
N LEU A 100 -2.77 -4.54 8.98
CA LEU A 100 -2.23 -3.49 8.12
C LEU A 100 -3.31 -2.55 7.57
N TYR A 101 -4.56 -2.99 7.42
CA TYR A 101 -5.65 -2.10 7.01
C TYR A 101 -5.90 -0.97 8.02
N TYR A 102 -5.57 -1.19 9.29
CA TYR A 102 -5.87 -0.31 10.42
C TYR A 102 -4.64 0.45 10.94
N VAL A 103 -3.44 0.11 10.48
CA VAL A 103 -2.19 0.77 10.89
C VAL A 103 -2.03 2.14 10.22
N THR A 104 -1.59 3.12 11.02
CA THR A 104 -1.09 4.41 10.52
C THR A 104 0.40 4.50 10.86
N PRO A 105 1.31 4.35 9.87
CA PRO A 105 2.74 4.41 10.14
C PRO A 105 3.16 5.86 10.43
N PHE A 106 4.26 6.01 11.19
CA PHE A 106 4.95 7.28 11.26
C PHE A 106 5.52 7.62 9.87
N SER A 107 4.89 8.58 9.21
CA SER A 107 5.34 9.06 7.91
C SER A 107 6.54 9.98 8.07
N ILE A 108 7.47 9.90 7.12
CA ILE A 108 8.48 10.93 6.95
C ILE A 108 7.76 12.14 6.34
N LEU A 109 7.36 13.09 7.19
CA LEU A 109 6.96 14.42 6.74
C LEU A 109 8.20 15.05 6.09
N LYS A 110 8.08 15.42 4.81
CA LYS A 110 9.07 16.26 4.13
C LYS A 110 8.54 17.69 4.10
#